data_AF-A0A5N3QTX3-F1
#
_entry.id   AF-A0A5N3QTX3-F1
#
_cell.length_a   1.000
_cell.length_b   1.000
_cell.length_c   1.000
_cell.angle_alpha   90.00
_cell.angle_beta   90.00
_cell.angle_gamma   90.00
#
_symmetry.space_group_name_H-M   'P 1'
#
loop_
_entity.id
_entity.type
_entity.pdbx_description
1 polymer ?
#
loop_
_entity_poly.entity_id
_entity_poly.type
_entity_poly.pdbx_seq_one_letter_code
_entity_poly.pdbx_strand_id
1 'polypeptide(L)'
;MSYIGSNRNRSIAAGELSEKLDIPKATVSRNLRMLGKKATPTKDGIHLLDMEHTKEDYRVRVAVLTEKGEEFLAELGDALS
;
A
#
# COMPACT_ATOMS: atom_id res chain seq x y z
N MET A 1 -12.33 6.67 13.99
CA MET A 1 -11.80 7.98 13.57
C MET A 1 -11.11 7.78 12.24
N SER A 2 -11.76 8.16 11.14
CA SER A 2 -11.15 8.14 9.81
C SER A 2 -10.23 9.35 9.69
N TYR A 3 -8.94 9.12 9.48
CA TYR A 3 -7.97 10.20 9.26
C TYR A 3 -8.17 10.76 7.86
N ILE A 4 -8.79 11.93 7.82
CA ILE A 4 -9.09 12.68 6.61
C ILE A 4 -7.98 13.71 6.44
N GLY A 5 -7.01 13.42 5.58
CA GLY A 5 -5.88 14.31 5.27
C GLY A 5 -5.43 14.16 3.82
N SER A 6 -6.03 14.96 2.93
CA SER A 6 -5.41 15.59 1.75
C SER A 6 -4.64 14.76 0.68
N ASN A 7 -4.78 13.44 0.56
CA ASN A 7 -4.36 12.70 -0.67
C ASN A 7 -5.17 11.40 -0.92
N ARG A 8 -6.46 11.43 -0.60
CA ARG A 8 -7.30 10.25 -0.30
C ARG A 8 -7.44 9.16 -1.38
N ASN A 9 -7.01 9.38 -2.62
CA ASN A 9 -7.23 8.39 -3.68
C ASN A 9 -6.04 7.46 -3.95
N ARG A 10 -4.84 7.72 -3.38
CA ARG A 10 -3.62 6.95 -3.74
C ARG A 10 -2.81 6.41 -2.58
N SER A 11 -3.21 6.70 -1.34
CA SER A 11 -2.55 6.14 -0.15
C SER A 11 -3.53 5.45 0.78
N ILE A 12 -3.08 4.37 1.42
CA ILE A 12 -3.90 3.60 2.37
C ILE A 12 -3.07 3.09 3.54
N ALA A 13 -3.59 3.23 4.75
CA ALA A 13 -2.95 2.68 5.94
C ALA A 13 -3.13 1.16 6.00
N ALA A 14 -2.13 0.44 6.52
CA ALA A 14 -2.21 -1.01 6.67
C ALA A 14 -3.38 -1.46 7.57
N GLY A 15 -3.74 -0.64 8.57
CA GLY A 15 -4.92 -0.89 9.41
C GLY A 15 -6.22 -0.84 8.62
N GLU A 16 -6.38 0.17 7.77
CA GLU A 16 -7.55 0.32 6.90
C GLU A 16 -7.65 -0.81 5.87
N LEU A 17 -6.53 -1.28 5.33
CA LEU A 17 -6.50 -2.45 4.44
C LEU A 17 -7.00 -3.72 5.15
N SER A 18 -6.59 -3.91 6.41
CA SER A 18 -7.02 -5.05 7.22
C SER A 18 -8.52 -5.04 7.44
N GLU A 19 -9.09 -3.87 7.74
CA GLU A 19 -10.53 -3.69 7.95
C GLU A 19 -11.33 -3.83 6.65
N LYS A 20 -10.89 -3.19 5.56
CA LYS A 20 -11.60 -3.20 4.27
C LYS A 20 -11.62 -4.56 3.60
N LEU A 21 -10.54 -5.33 3.74
CA LEU A 21 -10.40 -6.65 3.10
C LEU A 21 -10.77 -7.79 4.05
N ASP A 22 -11.12 -7.50 5.31
CA ASP A 22 -11.39 -8.48 6.37
C ASP A 22 -10.29 -9.57 6.47
N ILE A 23 -9.03 -9.14 6.44
CA ILE A 23 -7.86 -10.02 6.56
C ILE A 23 -6.95 -9.62 7.72
N PRO A 24 -6.22 -10.56 8.33
CA PRO A 24 -5.32 -10.26 9.44
C PRO A 24 -4.23 -9.23 9.09
N LYS A 25 -3.90 -8.36 10.05
CA LYS A 25 -2.81 -7.37 9.90
C LYS A 25 -1.47 -7.99 9.49
N ALA A 26 -1.16 -9.19 9.96
CA ALA A 26 0.05 -9.91 9.57
C ALA A 26 0.07 -10.25 8.07
N THR A 27 -1.08 -10.63 7.51
CA THR A 27 -1.26 -10.91 6.07
C THR A 27 -1.10 -9.63 5.26
N VAL A 28 -1.76 -8.54 5.67
CA VAL A 28 -1.58 -7.22 5.02
C VAL A 28 -0.10 -6.82 5.03
N SER A 29 0.58 -6.91 6.18
CA SER A 29 1.99 -6.55 6.31
C SER A 29 2.90 -7.39 5.41
N ARG A 30 2.61 -8.68 5.25
CA ARG A 30 3.35 -9.55 4.32
C ARG A 30 3.12 -9.12 2.87
N ASN A 31 1.88 -8.87 2.48
CA ASN A 31 1.54 -8.47 1.11
C ASN A 31 2.14 -7.11 0.75
N LEU A 32 2.05 -6.12 1.65
CA LEU A 32 2.67 -4.80 1.46
C LEU A 32 4.19 -4.88 1.29
N ARG A 33 4.88 -5.80 2.01
CA ARG A 33 6.31 -6.06 1.80
C ARG A 33 6.59 -6.64 0.42
N MET A 34 5.80 -7.61 -0.03
CA MET A 34 5.98 -8.22 -1.34
C MET A 34 5.75 -7.21 -2.49
N LEU A 35 4.73 -6.36 -2.36
CA LEU A 35 4.42 -5.32 -3.34
C LEU A 35 5.38 -4.12 -3.26
N GLY A 36 6.05 -3.93 -2.13
CA GLY A 36 6.97 -2.83 -1.89
C GLY A 36 8.37 -3.05 -2.48
N LYS A 37 9.34 -2.30 -1.95
CA LYS A 37 10.77 -2.41 -2.33
C LYS A 37 11.43 -3.72 -1.89
N LYS A 38 11.05 -4.26 -0.73
CA LYS A 38 11.68 -5.46 -0.15
C LYS A 38 10.64 -6.43 0.41
N ALA A 39 10.60 -7.65 -0.15
CA ALA A 39 9.78 -8.74 0.36
C ALA A 39 10.39 -9.36 1.64
N THR A 40 11.72 -9.45 1.69
CA THR A 40 12.50 -9.86 2.88
C THR A 40 13.77 -9.01 2.94
N PRO A 41 14.57 -9.03 4.03
CA PRO A 41 15.79 -8.24 4.11
C PRO A 41 16.77 -8.47 2.94
N THR A 42 16.79 -9.69 2.41
CA THR A 42 17.69 -10.18 1.36
C THR A 42 17.03 -10.32 -0.02
N LYS A 43 15.72 -10.09 -0.13
CA LYS A 43 14.97 -10.26 -1.38
C LYS A 43 14.14 -9.02 -1.68
N ASP A 44 14.31 -8.50 -2.89
CA ASP A 44 13.53 -7.39 -3.39
C ASP A 44 12.04 -7.76 -3.54
N GLY A 45 11.20 -6.74 -3.42
CA GLY A 45 9.78 -6.83 -3.73
C GLY A 45 9.54 -6.48 -5.20
N ILE A 46 8.29 -6.19 -5.55
CA ILE A 46 7.86 -5.95 -6.94
C ILE A 46 7.90 -4.45 -7.31
N HIS A 47 8.12 -3.57 -6.32
CA HIS A 47 8.24 -2.12 -6.48
C HIS A 47 6.97 -1.43 -7.03
N LEU A 48 5.79 -1.96 -6.67
CA LEU A 48 4.50 -1.34 -7.02
C LEU A 48 4.03 -0.34 -5.97
N LEU A 49 4.51 -0.48 -4.72
CA LEU A 49 4.15 0.40 -3.61
C LEU A 49 5.40 0.94 -2.91
N ASP A 50 5.27 2.14 -2.35
CA ASP A 50 6.18 2.71 -1.36
C ASP A 50 5.46 2.94 -0.04
N MET A 51 6.23 2.88 1.06
CA MET A 51 5.68 3.00 2.41
C MET A 51 6.20 4.28 3.05
N GLU A 52 5.32 5.28 3.14
CA GLU A 52 5.65 6.63 3.62
C GLU A 52 5.03 6.91 4.99
N HIS A 53 5.60 7.86 5.72
CA HIS A 53 5.01 8.37 6.94
C HIS A 53 4.03 9.51 6.62
N THR A 54 2.90 9.56 7.31
CA THR A 54 1.97 10.68 7.14
C THR A 54 2.56 11.96 7.76
N LYS A 55 2.19 13.13 7.23
CA LYS A 55 2.64 14.42 7.76
C LYS A 55 1.95 14.76 9.08
N GLU A 56 0.74 14.26 9.26
CA GLU A 56 -0.14 14.47 10.40
C GLU A 56 0.29 13.62 11.61
N ASP A 57 0.77 12.39 11.37
CA ASP A 57 1.34 11.52 12.40
C ASP A 57 2.49 10.67 11.84
N TYR A 58 3.72 10.96 12.27
CA TYR A 58 4.90 10.19 11.87
C TYR A 58 4.86 8.73 12.32
N ARG A 59 3.99 8.35 13.28
CA ARG A 59 3.84 6.95 13.70
C ARG A 59 3.01 6.15 12.72
N VAL A 60 2.21 6.82 11.89
CA VAL A 60 1.37 6.18 10.89
C VAL A 60 2.13 6.05 9.58
N ARG A 61 2.22 4.82 9.07
CA ARG A 61 2.74 4.52 7.75
C ARG A 61 1.61 4.16 6.79
N VAL A 62 1.65 4.76 5.60
CA VAL A 62 0.71 4.52 4.51
C VAL A 62 1.44 3.90 3.33
N ALA A 63 0.76 3.00 2.63
CA ALA A 63 1.21 2.48 1.35
C ALA A 63 0.75 3.43 0.24
N VAL A 64 1.63 3.79 -0.68
CA VAL A 64 1.38 4.70 -1.82
C VAL A 64 1.83 4.00 -3.09
N LEU A 65 1.08 4.15 -4.19
CA LEU A 65 1.50 3.61 -5.48
C LEU A 65 2.76 4.32 -6.00
N THR A 66 3.69 3.54 -6.55
CA THR A 66 4.79 4.06 -7.37
C THR A 66 4.27 4.33 -8.77
N GLU A 67 5.07 4.99 -9.63
CA GLU A 67 4.75 5.15 -11.05
C GLU A 67 4.46 3.79 -11.72
N LYS A 68 5.33 2.80 -11.49
CA LYS A 68 5.12 1.41 -11.92
C LYS A 68 3.84 0.78 -11.35
N GLY A 69 3.48 1.13 -10.11
CA GLY A 69 2.25 0.67 -9.48
C GLY A 69 0.99 1.22 -10.15
N GLU A 70 1.02 2.50 -10.54
CA GLU A 70 -0.08 3.14 -11.27
C GLU A 70 -0.25 2.53 -12.66
N GLU A 71 0.84 2.31 -13.40
CA GLU A 71 0.82 1.64 -14.70
C GLU A 71 0.22 0.23 -14.60
N PHE A 72 0.70 -0.56 -13.63
CA PHE A 72 0.19 -1.92 -13.40
C PHE A 72 -1.31 -1.93 -13.04
N LEU A 73 -1.76 -0.96 -12.22
CA LEU A 73 -3.17 -0.87 -11.85
C LEU A 73 -4.06 -0.52 -13.05
N ALA A 74 -3.58 0.33 -13.95
CA ALA A 74 -4.29 0.67 -15.19
C ALA A 74 -4.44 -0.57 -16.10
N GLU A 75 -3.34 -1.28 -16.37
CA GLU A 75 -3.36 -2.51 -17.16
C GLU A 75 -4.26 -3.59 -16.54
N LEU A 76 -4.22 -3.74 -15.22
CA LEU A 76 -5.08 -4.68 -14.51
C LEU A 76 -6.56 -4.30 -14.62
N GLY A 77 -6.87 -3.01 -14.58
CA GLY A 77 -8.23 -2.50 -14.77
C GLY A 77 -8.77 -2.86 -16.15
N ASP A 78 -7.98 -2.62 -17.20
CA ASP A 78 -8.35 -2.94 -18.58
C ASP A 78 -8.49 -4.45 -18.82
N ALA A 79 -7.68 -5.27 -18.14
CA ALA A 79 -7.76 -6.72 -18.26
C ALA A 79 -8.97 -7.34 -17.53
N LEU A 80 -9.54 -6.63 -16.56
CA LEU A 80 -10.68 -7.09 -15.76
C LEU A 80 -12.03 -6.53 -16.24
N SER A 81 -12.03 -5.60 -17.20
CA SER A 81 -13.23 -5.05 -17.86
C SER A 81 -13.68 -5.89 -19.04
#